data_AF-A0A383W3N0-F1
#
_entry.id   AF-A0A383W3N0-F1
#
_cell.length_a   1.000
_cell.length_b   1.000
_cell.length_c   1.000
_cell.angle_alpha   90.00
_cell.angle_beta   90.00
_cell.angle_gamma   90.00
#
_symmetry.space_group_name_H-M   'P 1'
#
loop_
_entity.id
_entity.type
_entity.pdbx_description
1 polymer ?
#
loop_
_entity_poly.entity_id
_entity_poly.type
_entity_poly.pdbx_seq_one_letter_code
_entity_poly.pdbx_strand_id
1 'polypeptide(L)'
;MLSADVCRIARSAPVQRRRGGVRCFAAAPVSAPAAYKLNFNQAVDKAHEGKPIKDIIQLPPSALQGLSKRADTALAALNVKTVQQLGSWKLYKAAKAMAALAATEEAGGRPEGAACNINGLLDKQWEVAALGEVLAAPPSALQGLRPKSDEVLGELGIRSVQDLADWKYAAWADALVTLAEYERADFSSS
;
A
#
# COMPACT_ATOMS: atom_id res chain seq x y z
N MET A 1 -36.64 -51.90 72.66
CA MET A 1 -36.69 -51.78 71.20
C MET A 1 -35.27 -51.49 70.70
N LEU A 2 -34.71 -52.43 69.92
CA LEU A 2 -33.56 -52.42 68.99
C LEU A 2 -32.22 -51.75 69.42
N SER A 3 -31.09 -52.49 69.51
CA SER A 3 -30.16 -52.93 68.41
C SER A 3 -29.35 -51.76 67.83
N ALA A 4 -28.07 -51.82 67.46
CA ALA A 4 -26.90 -52.68 67.59
C ALA A 4 -25.71 -51.87 67.00
N ASP A 5 -24.49 -52.37 67.20
CA ASP A 5 -23.23 -51.98 66.55
C ASP A 5 -23.30 -51.49 65.09
N VAL A 6 -22.28 -50.73 64.67
CA VAL A 6 -21.26 -51.18 63.69
C VAL A 6 -20.47 -49.98 63.11
N CYS A 7 -19.17 -50.05 63.35
CA CYS A 7 -18.08 -49.41 62.61
C CYS A 7 -18.20 -49.61 61.09
N ARG A 8 -18.13 -48.56 60.25
CA ARG A 8 -17.79 -48.71 58.83
C ARG A 8 -17.20 -47.44 58.18
N ILE A 9 -15.88 -47.49 58.03
CA ILE A 9 -15.13 -47.24 56.77
C ILE A 9 -15.49 -45.96 56.00
N ALA A 10 -14.63 -44.95 56.15
CA ALA A 10 -14.54 -43.81 55.24
C ALA A 10 -14.27 -44.31 53.81
N ARG A 11 -15.19 -44.02 52.88
CA ARG A 11 -15.03 -44.27 51.45
C ARG A 11 -14.26 -43.10 50.82
N SER A 12 -13.16 -43.48 50.18
CA SER A 12 -12.31 -42.70 49.29
C SER A 12 -13.12 -41.98 48.20
N ALA A 13 -12.98 -40.65 48.14
CA ALA A 13 -13.41 -39.86 47.00
C ALA A 13 -12.35 -39.97 45.88
N PRO A 14 -12.73 -40.25 44.62
CA PRO A 14 -11.77 -40.33 43.53
C PRO A 14 -11.28 -38.93 43.14
N VAL A 15 -9.96 -38.77 43.11
CA VAL A 15 -9.27 -37.68 42.40
C VAL A 15 -9.72 -37.67 40.94
N GLN A 16 -10.58 -36.71 40.59
CA GLN A 16 -10.86 -36.40 39.19
C GLN A 16 -9.62 -35.71 38.60
N ARG A 17 -8.75 -36.51 37.98
CA ARG A 17 -7.71 -35.99 37.09
C ARG A 17 -8.39 -35.28 35.93
N ARG A 18 -8.39 -33.94 35.96
CA ARG A 18 -8.72 -33.13 34.79
C ARG A 18 -7.65 -33.40 33.73
N ARG A 19 -7.97 -34.25 32.74
CA ARG A 19 -7.21 -34.35 31.50
C ARG A 19 -7.36 -33.00 30.78
N GLY A 20 -6.32 -32.18 30.86
CA GLY A 20 -6.15 -31.02 30.00
C GLY A 20 -5.97 -31.50 28.56
N GLY A 21 -7.09 -31.71 27.87
CA GLY A 21 -7.09 -31.88 26.43
C GLY A 21 -6.75 -30.54 25.80
N VAL A 22 -5.60 -30.46 25.16
CA VAL A 22 -5.24 -29.36 24.24
C VAL A 22 -6.37 -29.31 23.21
N ARG A 23 -7.19 -28.27 23.27
CA ARG A 23 -8.14 -27.97 22.19
C ARG A 23 -7.31 -27.55 20.99
N CYS A 24 -6.99 -28.50 20.12
CA CYS A 24 -6.63 -28.20 18.75
C CYS A 24 -7.84 -27.48 18.14
N PHE A 25 -7.78 -26.15 18.06
CA PHE A 25 -8.63 -25.41 17.13
C PHE A 25 -8.18 -25.83 15.74
N ALA A 26 -8.86 -26.82 15.17
CA ALA A 26 -8.73 -27.12 13.76
C ALA A 26 -9.18 -25.87 12.99
N ALA A 27 -8.28 -25.28 12.21
CA ALA A 27 -8.64 -24.28 11.24
C ALA A 27 -9.74 -24.87 10.34
N ALA A 28 -10.86 -24.16 10.21
CA ALA A 28 -11.93 -24.58 9.32
C ALA A 28 -11.35 -24.81 7.91
N PRO A 29 -11.81 -25.83 7.17
CA PRO A 29 -11.33 -26.07 5.83
C PRO A 29 -11.62 -24.85 4.97
N VAL A 30 -10.58 -24.28 4.36
CA VAL A 30 -10.71 -23.29 3.29
C VAL A 30 -11.65 -23.93 2.25
N SER A 31 -12.81 -23.33 2.04
CA SER A 31 -13.78 -23.86 1.07
C SER A 31 -13.09 -23.99 -0.30
N ALA A 32 -13.40 -25.06 -1.02
CA ALA A 32 -12.80 -25.32 -2.33
C ALA A 32 -12.90 -24.07 -3.22
N PRO A 33 -11.84 -23.69 -3.95
CA PRO A 33 -11.80 -22.41 -4.63
C PRO A 33 -12.91 -22.36 -5.68
N ALA A 34 -13.83 -21.43 -5.53
CA ALA A 34 -14.65 -20.99 -6.65
C ALA A 34 -13.70 -20.58 -7.81
N ALA A 35 -14.17 -20.65 -9.05
CA ALA A 35 -13.39 -20.22 -10.20
C ALA A 35 -13.19 -18.69 -10.18
N TYR A 36 -12.23 -18.19 -9.40
CA TYR A 36 -11.90 -16.78 -9.27
C TYR A 36 -11.24 -16.29 -10.56
N LYS A 37 -11.82 -15.25 -11.17
CA LYS A 37 -11.34 -14.66 -12.45
C LYS A 37 -10.48 -13.41 -12.26
N LEU A 38 -10.35 -12.91 -11.02
CA LEU A 38 -9.58 -11.69 -10.73
C LEU A 38 -8.10 -11.91 -11.03
N ASN A 39 -7.51 -11.02 -11.85
CA ASN A 39 -6.12 -11.10 -12.24
C ASN A 39 -5.55 -9.71 -12.59
N PHE A 40 -4.28 -9.46 -12.25
CA PHE A 40 -3.49 -8.27 -12.61
C PHE A 40 -2.06 -8.65 -13.08
N ASN A 41 -1.88 -9.84 -13.66
CA ASN A 41 -0.58 -10.36 -14.12
C ASN A 41 0.20 -9.42 -15.06
N GLN A 42 -0.47 -8.50 -15.77
CA GLN A 42 0.23 -7.52 -16.63
C GLN A 42 0.91 -6.36 -15.86
N ALA A 43 0.65 -6.24 -14.56
CA ALA A 43 1.27 -5.23 -13.70
C ALA A 43 2.47 -5.77 -12.92
N VAL A 44 2.55 -7.08 -12.70
CA VAL A 44 3.57 -7.75 -11.88
C VAL A 44 4.49 -8.62 -12.74
N ASP A 45 5.74 -8.78 -12.33
CA ASP A 45 6.67 -9.69 -13.01
C ASP A 45 6.15 -11.15 -12.94
N LYS A 46 6.47 -11.94 -13.97
CA LYS A 46 6.07 -13.35 -14.09
C LYS A 46 6.45 -14.18 -12.86
N ALA A 47 7.54 -13.84 -12.18
CA ALA A 47 7.99 -14.52 -10.97
C ALA A 47 7.08 -14.28 -9.74
N HIS A 48 6.14 -13.34 -9.82
CA HIS A 48 5.29 -12.91 -8.70
C HIS A 48 3.79 -13.02 -9.01
N GLU A 49 3.43 -13.52 -10.19
CA GLU A 49 2.04 -13.87 -10.53
C GLU A 49 1.47 -14.89 -9.52
N GLY A 50 0.23 -14.67 -9.08
CA GLY A 50 -0.49 -15.57 -8.16
C GLY A 50 -0.13 -15.45 -6.68
N LYS A 51 0.81 -14.58 -6.30
CA LYS A 51 1.08 -14.25 -4.89
C LYS A 51 -0.04 -13.37 -4.31
N PRO A 52 -0.29 -13.42 -2.99
CA PRO A 52 -1.22 -12.50 -2.36
C PRO A 52 -0.73 -11.05 -2.53
N ILE A 53 -1.66 -10.12 -2.65
CA ILE A 53 -1.37 -8.69 -2.90
C ILE A 53 -0.49 -8.16 -1.78
N LYS A 54 -0.77 -8.55 -0.53
CA LYS A 54 0.02 -8.22 0.66
C LYS A 54 1.48 -8.63 0.56
N ASP A 55 1.80 -9.74 -0.09
CA ASP A 55 3.20 -10.14 -0.30
C ASP A 55 3.85 -9.33 -1.42
N ILE A 56 3.09 -9.06 -2.50
CA ILE A 56 3.59 -8.29 -3.65
C ILE A 56 3.99 -6.87 -3.23
N ILE A 57 3.20 -6.20 -2.39
CA ILE A 57 3.51 -4.83 -1.97
C ILE A 57 4.79 -4.73 -1.11
N GLN A 58 5.25 -5.82 -0.50
CA GLN A 58 6.50 -5.87 0.27
C GLN A 58 7.74 -6.08 -0.62
N LEU A 59 7.56 -6.42 -1.90
CA LEU A 59 8.63 -6.64 -2.85
C LEU A 59 9.23 -5.31 -3.34
N PRO A 60 10.46 -5.33 -3.89
CA PRO A 60 11.06 -4.16 -4.52
C PRO A 60 10.28 -3.70 -5.77
N PRO A 61 10.44 -2.44 -6.20
CA PRO A 61 9.79 -1.91 -7.41
C PRO A 61 10.00 -2.74 -8.67
N SER A 62 11.15 -3.41 -8.82
CA SER A 62 11.43 -4.35 -9.93
C SER A 62 10.50 -5.57 -9.98
N ALA A 63 9.71 -5.81 -8.94
CA ALA A 63 8.61 -6.79 -8.98
C ALA A 63 7.47 -6.35 -9.91
N LEU A 64 7.42 -5.08 -10.35
CA LEU A 64 6.49 -4.60 -11.35
C LEU A 64 7.01 -4.86 -12.76
N GLN A 65 6.13 -5.32 -13.64
CA GLN A 65 6.51 -5.70 -15.00
C GLN A 65 7.05 -4.50 -15.78
N GLY A 66 8.32 -4.58 -16.19
CA GLY A 66 8.98 -3.56 -17.01
C GLY A 66 9.81 -2.54 -16.23
N LEU A 67 9.92 -2.66 -14.91
CA LEU A 67 10.96 -1.99 -14.14
C LEU A 67 12.22 -2.86 -14.08
N SER A 68 13.38 -2.25 -14.28
CA SER A 68 14.66 -2.95 -14.17
C SER A 68 15.23 -2.79 -12.75
N LYS A 69 16.24 -3.60 -12.39
CA LYS A 69 16.98 -3.46 -11.12
C LYS A 69 17.63 -2.07 -10.96
N ARG A 70 17.86 -1.33 -12.05
CA ARG A 70 18.33 0.05 -11.97
C ARG A 70 17.29 0.96 -11.33
N ALA A 71 16.00 0.71 -11.60
CA ALA A 71 14.92 1.47 -10.99
C ALA A 71 14.87 1.31 -9.47
N ASP A 72 15.19 0.12 -8.95
CA ASP A 72 15.30 -0.10 -7.51
C ASP A 72 16.39 0.77 -6.89
N THR A 73 17.52 0.94 -7.57
CA THR A 73 18.64 1.75 -7.08
C THR A 73 18.28 3.24 -7.09
N ALA A 74 17.65 3.71 -8.17
CA ALA A 74 17.16 5.07 -8.31
C ALA A 74 16.11 5.40 -7.23
N LEU A 75 15.09 4.54 -7.07
CA LEU A 75 14.03 4.75 -6.07
C LEU A 75 14.55 4.61 -4.63
N ALA A 76 15.51 3.72 -4.37
CA ALA A 76 16.12 3.61 -3.06
C ALA A 76 16.86 4.89 -2.64
N ALA A 77 17.42 5.64 -3.59
CA ALA A 77 18.02 6.95 -3.32
C ALA A 77 16.98 8.00 -2.87
N LEU A 78 15.70 7.80 -3.22
CA LEU A 78 14.55 8.60 -2.79
C LEU A 78 13.85 8.01 -1.55
N ASN A 79 14.46 7.02 -0.89
CA ASN A 79 13.89 6.25 0.22
C ASN A 79 12.64 5.43 -0.15
N VAL A 80 12.49 5.04 -1.42
CA VAL A 80 11.42 4.18 -1.92
C VAL A 80 12.02 2.81 -2.27
N LYS A 81 11.83 1.83 -1.40
CA LYS A 81 12.43 0.49 -1.49
C LYS A 81 11.42 -0.62 -1.81
N THR A 82 10.13 -0.37 -1.60
CA THR A 82 9.07 -1.36 -1.83
C THR A 82 7.96 -0.79 -2.70
N VAL A 83 7.20 -1.68 -3.34
CA VAL A 83 5.99 -1.31 -4.09
C VAL A 83 5.00 -0.57 -3.17
N GLN A 84 4.89 -0.98 -1.90
CA GLN A 84 4.08 -0.27 -0.91
C GLN A 84 4.51 1.18 -0.74
N GLN A 85 5.82 1.42 -0.58
CA GLN A 85 6.36 2.77 -0.42
C GLN A 85 6.11 3.61 -1.67
N LEU A 86 6.27 3.02 -2.86
CA LEU A 86 5.97 3.69 -4.12
C LEU A 86 4.49 4.09 -4.24
N GLY A 87 3.57 3.18 -3.90
CA GLY A 87 2.12 3.46 -3.94
C GLY A 87 1.67 4.46 -2.87
N SER A 88 2.32 4.46 -1.70
CA SER A 88 2.06 5.42 -0.63
C SER A 88 2.81 6.75 -0.77
N TRP A 89 3.58 6.94 -1.84
CA TRP A 89 4.50 8.07 -1.96
C TRP A 89 3.74 9.40 -2.07
N LYS A 90 3.92 10.28 -1.08
CA LYS A 90 3.22 11.58 -0.99
C LYS A 90 3.35 12.40 -2.27
N LEU A 91 4.53 12.41 -2.90
CA LEU A 91 4.81 13.23 -4.08
C LEU A 91 4.05 12.76 -5.31
N TYR A 92 3.99 11.44 -5.52
CA TYR A 92 3.17 10.86 -6.58
C TYR A 92 1.67 11.17 -6.36
N LYS A 93 1.16 10.96 -5.14
CA LYS A 93 -0.24 11.26 -4.82
C LYS A 93 -0.59 12.73 -5.05
N ALA A 94 0.33 13.62 -4.68
CA ALA A 94 0.21 15.04 -4.91
C ALA A 94 0.21 15.38 -6.41
N ALA A 95 1.15 14.84 -7.18
CA ALA A 95 1.22 15.02 -8.63
C ALA A 95 -0.07 14.56 -9.34
N LYS A 96 -0.56 13.36 -8.99
CA LYS A 96 -1.84 12.82 -9.47
C LYS A 96 -3.02 13.74 -9.13
N ALA A 97 -3.08 14.29 -7.92
CA ALA A 97 -4.14 15.20 -7.51
C ALA A 97 -4.07 16.55 -8.24
N MET A 98 -2.87 17.08 -8.44
CA MET A 98 -2.67 18.31 -9.22
C MET A 98 -3.08 18.11 -10.68
N ALA A 99 -2.67 17.01 -11.31
CA ALA A 99 -3.08 16.67 -12.69
C ALA A 99 -4.60 16.59 -12.83
N ALA A 100 -5.29 16.00 -11.86
CA ALA A 100 -6.74 15.92 -11.86
C ALA A 100 -7.43 17.30 -11.74
N LEU A 101 -6.90 18.19 -10.89
CA LEU A 101 -7.48 19.52 -10.67
C LEU A 101 -7.06 20.56 -11.73
N ALA A 102 -5.89 20.39 -12.36
CA ALA A 102 -5.45 21.25 -13.45
C ALA A 102 -6.40 21.20 -14.65
N ALA A 103 -7.08 20.06 -14.87
CA ALA A 103 -8.12 19.95 -15.88
C ALA A 103 -9.35 20.84 -15.61
N THR A 104 -9.51 21.34 -14.39
CA THR A 104 -10.60 22.24 -13.97
C THR A 104 -10.13 23.69 -13.75
N GLU A 105 -8.87 23.99 -14.08
CA GLU A 105 -8.29 25.31 -13.92
C GLU A 105 -8.88 26.30 -14.94
N GLU A 106 -9.42 27.41 -14.46
CA GLU A 106 -9.92 28.50 -15.31
C GLU A 106 -8.81 29.48 -15.67
N ALA A 107 -8.87 30.04 -16.88
CA ALA A 107 -7.98 31.12 -17.28
C ALA A 107 -8.30 32.40 -16.49
N GLY A 108 -7.26 33.09 -16.01
CA GLY A 108 -7.40 34.32 -15.22
C GLY A 108 -6.92 34.20 -13.77
N GLY A 109 -6.52 33.00 -13.35
CA GLY A 109 -5.92 32.77 -12.04
C GLY A 109 -6.94 32.80 -10.90
N ARG A 110 -6.41 32.81 -9.68
CA ARG A 110 -7.23 32.75 -8.45
C ARG A 110 -7.95 34.08 -8.19
N PRO A 111 -9.24 34.08 -7.80
CA PRO A 111 -9.95 35.31 -7.43
C PRO A 111 -9.31 35.99 -6.22
N GLU A 112 -9.43 37.32 -6.15
CA GLU A 112 -8.93 38.11 -5.03
C GLU A 112 -9.57 37.66 -3.70
N GLY A 113 -8.74 37.48 -2.67
CA GLY A 113 -9.19 37.06 -1.33
C GLY A 113 -9.43 35.56 -1.14
N ALA A 114 -9.27 34.71 -2.18
CA ALA A 114 -9.39 33.28 -1.99
C ALA A 114 -8.24 32.67 -1.17
N ALA A 115 -8.58 31.75 -0.27
CA ALA A 115 -7.64 31.14 0.68
C ALA A 115 -7.01 29.82 0.20
N CYS A 116 -7.48 29.24 -0.91
CA CYS A 116 -6.96 27.97 -1.42
C CYS A 116 -5.48 28.09 -1.79
N ASN A 117 -4.65 27.16 -1.29
CA ASN A 117 -3.21 27.11 -1.55
C ASN A 117 -2.65 25.70 -1.28
N ILE A 118 -1.50 25.41 -1.88
CA ILE A 118 -0.73 24.17 -1.68
C ILE A 118 0.74 24.47 -1.34
N ASN A 119 1.02 25.61 -0.70
CA ASN A 119 2.39 26.10 -0.49
C ASN A 119 3.26 25.12 0.33
N GLY A 120 2.65 24.32 1.22
CA GLY A 120 3.37 23.26 1.95
C GLY A 120 3.79 22.04 1.12
N LEU A 121 3.44 22.02 -0.17
CA LEU A 121 3.84 20.99 -1.13
C LEU A 121 4.87 21.52 -2.14
N LEU A 122 4.84 22.81 -2.46
CA LEU A 122 5.64 23.41 -3.52
C LEU A 122 6.87 24.13 -2.99
N ASP A 123 7.97 24.08 -3.73
CA ASP A 123 9.11 24.94 -3.45
C ASP A 123 8.71 26.42 -3.57
N LYS A 124 9.39 27.30 -2.83
CA LYS A 124 9.05 28.72 -2.70
C LYS A 124 8.91 29.44 -4.05
N GLN A 125 9.68 29.01 -5.05
CA GLN A 125 9.64 29.58 -6.39
C GLN A 125 8.35 29.25 -7.18
N TRP A 126 7.61 28.20 -6.80
CA TRP A 126 6.41 27.70 -7.50
C TRP A 126 5.10 27.99 -6.77
N GLU A 127 5.13 28.60 -5.57
CA GLU A 127 3.92 28.86 -4.76
C GLU A 127 2.89 29.80 -5.41
N VAL A 128 3.30 30.58 -6.41
CA VAL A 128 2.43 31.52 -7.14
C VAL A 128 2.07 31.05 -8.55
N ALA A 129 2.60 29.90 -8.97
CA ALA A 129 2.39 29.36 -10.31
C ALA A 129 1.01 28.69 -10.43
N ALA A 130 0.47 28.69 -11.65
CA ALA A 130 -0.75 27.93 -11.97
C ALA A 130 -0.49 26.42 -11.88
N LEU A 131 -1.53 25.61 -11.66
CA LEU A 131 -1.36 24.15 -11.58
C LEU A 131 -0.76 23.59 -12.87
N GLY A 132 -1.20 24.07 -14.04
CA GLY A 132 -0.61 23.69 -15.33
C GLY A 132 0.88 24.01 -15.43
N GLU A 133 1.33 25.14 -14.87
CA GLU A 133 2.75 25.53 -14.85
C GLU A 133 3.56 24.64 -13.89
N VAL A 134 3.02 24.34 -12.71
CA VAL A 134 3.63 23.43 -11.75
C VAL A 134 3.76 22.01 -12.31
N LEU A 135 2.78 21.55 -13.09
CA LEU A 135 2.83 20.23 -13.74
C LEU A 135 3.94 20.15 -14.80
N ALA A 136 4.19 21.24 -15.52
CA ALA A 136 5.29 21.32 -16.48
C ALA A 136 6.67 21.49 -15.82
N ALA A 137 6.71 21.84 -14.53
CA ALA A 137 7.93 22.04 -13.78
C ALA A 137 8.68 20.72 -13.50
N PRO A 138 10.01 20.76 -13.23
CA PRO A 138 10.76 19.58 -12.81
C PRO A 138 10.28 19.03 -11.46
N PRO A 139 10.55 17.76 -11.12
CA PRO A 139 10.15 17.18 -9.83
C PRO A 139 10.64 17.97 -8.61
N SER A 140 11.80 18.63 -8.68
CA SER A 140 12.31 19.54 -7.64
C SER A 140 11.44 20.77 -7.35
N ALA A 141 10.42 21.03 -8.18
CA ALA A 141 9.35 21.97 -7.83
C ALA A 141 8.55 21.54 -6.59
N LEU A 142 8.59 20.25 -6.24
CA LEU A 142 7.96 19.72 -5.03
C LEU A 142 8.92 19.76 -3.85
N GLN A 143 8.44 20.22 -2.70
CA GLN A 143 9.21 20.23 -1.47
C GLN A 143 9.66 18.82 -1.11
N GLY A 144 10.93 18.72 -0.71
CA GLY A 144 11.57 17.46 -0.30
C GLY A 144 12.33 16.76 -1.41
N LEU A 145 12.20 17.19 -2.67
CA LEU A 145 13.10 16.79 -3.75
C LEU A 145 14.24 17.80 -3.90
N ARG A 146 15.44 17.29 -4.11
CA ARG A 146 16.63 18.11 -4.37
C ARG A 146 16.91 18.11 -5.88
N PRO A 147 17.73 19.02 -6.42
CA PRO A 147 18.13 18.96 -7.83
C PRO A 147 18.72 17.61 -8.26
N LYS A 148 19.43 16.94 -7.35
CA LYS A 148 19.94 15.57 -7.58
C LYS A 148 18.83 14.53 -7.78
N SER A 149 17.66 14.74 -7.18
CA SER A 149 16.48 13.88 -7.39
C SER A 149 15.95 13.97 -8.81
N ASP A 150 16.10 15.11 -9.48
CA ASP A 150 15.67 15.28 -10.87
C ASP A 150 16.52 14.45 -11.82
N GLU A 151 17.83 14.34 -11.57
CA GLU A 151 18.72 13.44 -12.33
C GLU A 151 18.29 11.98 -12.18
N VAL A 152 18.05 11.56 -10.94
CA VAL A 152 17.63 10.18 -10.60
C VAL A 152 16.27 9.83 -11.21
N LEU A 153 15.31 10.76 -11.14
CA LEU A 153 13.99 10.59 -11.76
C LEU A 153 14.07 10.66 -13.29
N GLY A 154 14.97 11.48 -13.83
CA GLY A 154 15.26 11.57 -15.26
C GLY A 154 15.75 10.24 -15.84
N GLU A 155 16.53 9.45 -15.09
CA GLU A 155 16.92 8.09 -15.49
C GLU A 155 15.73 7.13 -15.66
N LEU A 156 14.62 7.40 -14.95
CA LEU A 156 13.36 6.65 -15.05
C LEU A 156 12.43 7.20 -16.13
N GLY A 157 12.87 8.24 -16.85
CA GLY A 157 12.06 8.95 -17.85
C GLY A 157 11.11 9.99 -17.27
N ILE A 158 11.25 10.34 -15.99
CA ILE A 158 10.40 11.32 -15.30
C ILE A 158 11.14 12.66 -15.30
N ARG A 159 10.69 13.63 -16.12
CA ARG A 159 11.33 14.95 -16.24
C ARG A 159 10.49 16.08 -15.68
N SER A 160 9.20 15.84 -15.49
CA SER A 160 8.25 16.81 -14.97
C SER A 160 7.37 16.22 -13.88
N VAL A 161 6.69 17.09 -13.14
CA VAL A 161 5.65 16.67 -12.18
C VAL A 161 4.49 15.97 -12.91
N GLN A 162 4.18 16.37 -14.14
CA GLN A 162 3.22 15.68 -15.00
C GLN A 162 3.67 14.25 -15.32
N ASP A 163 4.93 14.05 -15.70
CA ASP A 163 5.45 12.70 -15.98
C ASP A 163 5.35 11.79 -14.74
N LEU A 164 5.55 12.37 -13.54
CA LEU A 164 5.38 11.65 -12.29
C LEU A 164 3.90 11.27 -12.05
N ALA A 165 2.96 12.17 -12.36
CA ALA A 165 1.52 11.92 -12.26
C ALA A 165 1.07 10.81 -13.22
N ASP A 166 1.58 10.81 -14.45
CA ASP A 166 1.24 9.85 -15.51
C ASP A 166 2.04 8.54 -15.40
N TRP A 167 2.89 8.41 -14.39
CA TRP A 167 3.80 7.28 -14.28
C TRP A 167 3.06 5.98 -13.93
N LYS A 168 2.89 5.12 -14.95
CA LYS A 168 2.11 3.87 -14.84
C LYS A 168 2.51 2.96 -13.67
N TYR A 169 3.80 2.92 -13.30
CA TYR A 169 4.28 2.04 -12.23
C TYR A 169 3.84 2.53 -10.86
N ALA A 170 3.85 3.84 -10.64
CA ALA A 170 3.30 4.42 -9.42
C ALA A 170 1.77 4.27 -9.36
N ALA A 171 1.08 4.35 -10.52
CA ALA A 171 -0.35 4.05 -10.60
C ALA A 171 -0.68 2.61 -10.23
N TRP A 172 0.09 1.63 -10.73
CA TRP A 172 -0.08 0.23 -10.34
C TRP A 172 0.22 0.01 -8.86
N ALA A 173 1.29 0.62 -8.34
CA ALA A 173 1.65 0.51 -6.94
C ALA A 173 0.57 1.08 -6.02
N ASP A 174 0.03 2.26 -6.34
CA ASP A 174 -1.08 2.90 -5.61
C ASP A 174 -2.32 1.99 -5.60
N ALA A 175 -2.69 1.45 -6.76
CA ALA A 175 -3.82 0.52 -6.88
C ALA A 175 -3.61 -0.77 -6.07
N LEU A 176 -2.40 -1.37 -6.12
CA LEU A 176 -2.07 -2.57 -5.34
C LEU A 176 -2.14 -2.30 -3.84
N VAL A 177 -1.63 -1.15 -3.37
CA VAL A 177 -1.70 -0.76 -1.96
C VAL A 177 -3.15 -0.59 -1.52
N THR A 178 -3.98 0.08 -2.33
CA THR A 178 -5.41 0.23 -2.03
C THR A 178 -6.11 -1.12 -1.97
N LEU A 179 -5.88 -2.02 -2.93
CA LEU A 179 -6.54 -3.34 -2.96
C LEU A 179 -6.05 -4.26 -1.84
N ALA A 180 -4.80 -4.13 -1.39
CA ALA A 180 -4.25 -4.92 -0.29
C ALA A 180 -5.01 -4.71 1.03
N GLU A 181 -5.63 -3.54 1.24
CA GLU A 181 -6.46 -3.26 2.41
C GLU A 181 -7.72 -4.14 2.47
N TYR A 182 -8.22 -4.56 1.30
CA TYR A 182 -9.43 -5.38 1.15
C TYR A 182 -9.14 -6.87 1.01
N GLU A 183 -7.87 -7.27 0.90
CA GLU A 183 -7.48 -8.67 0.79
C GLU A 183 -7.65 -9.40 2.14
N ARG A 184 -8.40 -10.51 2.12
CA ARG A 184 -8.60 -11.40 3.27
C ARG A 184 -7.85 -12.71 3.08
N ALA A 185 -7.23 -13.19 4.16
CA ALA A 185 -6.44 -14.42 4.13
C ALA A 185 -7.29 -15.69 3.93
N ASP A 186 -8.58 -15.62 4.28
CA ASP A 186 -9.51 -16.75 4.31
C ASP A 186 -10.56 -16.72 3.18
N PHE A 187 -10.47 -15.77 2.26
CA PHE A 187 -11.42 -15.58 1.14
C PHE A 187 -12.89 -15.43 1.58
N SER A 188 -13.15 -15.04 2.82
CA SER A 188 -14.51 -14.85 3.33
C SER A 188 -15.18 -13.59 2.75
N SER A 189 -16.44 -13.70 2.35
CA SER A 189 -17.30 -12.53 2.12
C SER A 189 -17.81 -12.01 3.47
N SER A 190 -17.93 -10.68 3.60
CA SER A 190 -18.53 -10.06 4.80
C SER A 190 -20.02 -10.30 4.85
#